data_AF-A0AAE0EHH1-F1
#
_entry.id   AF-A0AAE0EHH1-F1
#
_cell.length_a   1.000
_cell.length_b   1.000
_cell.length_c   1.000
_cell.angle_alpha   90.00
_cell.angle_beta   90.00
_cell.angle_gamma   90.00
#
_symmetry.space_group_name_H-M   'P 1'
#
loop_
_entity.id
_entity.type
_entity.pdbx_description
1 polymer ?
#
loop_
_entity_poly.entity_id
_entity_poly.type
_entity_poly.pdbx_seq_one_letter_code
_entity_poly.pdbx_strand_id
1 'polypeptide(L)'
;MTSLLHFVPEFETFNEIAVSQPALTPSPIIGQGIPGSRVLLKKEGINHYQKFGSSTTMVNDIRLPKSTIIDIGNQKRLFASAEEVSNELILHELPSFSDVQYLESRNHQHPFRDVKHTYVNSQGLLSCLSEDTLQLYTSSH
;
A
#
# COMPACT_ATOMS: atom_id res chain seq x y z
N MET A 1 14.60 21.17 -5.49
CA MET A 1 14.39 20.69 -4.11
C MET A 1 13.01 20.06 -4.10
N THR A 2 12.94 18.73 -4.24
CA THR A 2 11.69 18.01 -4.54
C THR A 2 11.15 17.48 -3.22
N SER A 3 10.06 18.06 -2.71
CA SER A 3 9.38 17.55 -1.52
C SER A 3 8.58 16.30 -1.88
N LEU A 4 8.95 15.15 -1.32
CA LEU A 4 8.16 13.91 -1.39
C LEU A 4 6.96 14.04 -0.45
N LEU A 5 5.76 14.10 -1.02
CA LEU A 5 4.50 14.02 -0.27
C LEU A 5 4.19 12.55 -0.02
N HIS A 6 4.29 12.09 1.23
CA HIS A 6 3.88 10.75 1.64
C HIS A 6 2.52 10.83 2.36
N PHE A 7 1.53 10.09 1.87
CA PHE A 7 0.18 10.04 2.41
C PHE A 7 -0.12 8.63 2.90
N VAL A 8 -0.28 8.46 4.22
CA VAL A 8 -0.78 7.24 4.83
C VAL A 8 -2.23 7.52 5.25
N PRO A 9 -3.25 6.98 4.56
CA PRO A 9 -4.62 7.10 5.02
C PRO A 9 -4.82 6.25 6.27
N GLU A 10 -5.17 6.90 7.37
CA GLU A 10 -5.70 6.24 8.57
C GLU A 10 -7.23 6.22 8.46
N PHE A 11 -7.84 5.04 8.54
CA PHE A 11 -9.30 4.86 8.45
C PHE A 11 -9.87 4.65 9.86
N GLU A 12 -10.34 5.73 10.48
CA GLU A 12 -11.10 5.63 11.73
C GLU A 12 -12.54 5.18 11.42
N THR A 13 -12.89 3.96 11.83
CA THR A 13 -14.28 3.50 11.81
C THR A 13 -15.08 4.21 12.88
N PHE A 14 -16.22 4.79 12.48
CA PHE A 14 -17.12 5.58 13.32
C PHE A 14 -17.83 4.70 14.35
N ASN A 15 -17.13 4.24 15.39
CA ASN A 15 -17.69 3.71 16.64
C ASN A 15 -16.62 3.37 17.70
N GLU A 16 -15.55 4.15 17.81
CA GLU A 16 -14.68 4.02 18.98
C GLU A 16 -14.37 5.38 19.59
N ILE A 17 -14.66 5.43 20.89
CA ILE A 17 -14.43 6.55 21.80
C ILE A 17 -12.97 6.96 21.68
N ALA A 18 -12.72 8.27 21.72
CA ALA A 18 -11.39 8.88 21.73
C ALA A 18 -10.44 8.13 22.68
N VAL A 19 -9.61 7.26 22.12
CA VAL A 19 -8.39 6.79 22.75
C VAL A 19 -7.27 7.44 21.97
N SER A 20 -6.72 8.51 22.53
CA SER A 20 -5.41 9.02 22.14
C SER A 20 -4.46 7.84 22.12
N GLN A 21 -4.06 7.37 20.93
CA GLN A 21 -3.11 6.27 20.85
C GLN A 21 -1.83 6.69 21.58
N PRO A 22 -1.28 5.83 22.47
CA PRO A 22 -0.02 6.13 23.12
C PRO A 22 1.06 6.23 22.04
N ALA A 23 1.87 7.28 22.11
CA ALA A 23 3.03 7.45 21.26
C ALA A 23 3.96 6.24 21.45
N LEU A 24 3.88 5.27 20.53
CA LEU A 24 4.84 4.20 20.44
C LEU A 24 6.17 4.86 20.09
N THR A 25 7.02 5.03 21.10
CA THR A 25 8.43 5.38 20.90
C THR A 25 9.06 4.32 20.00
N PRO A 26 9.59 4.68 18.82
CA PRO A 26 10.37 3.73 18.04
C PRO A 26 11.69 3.48 18.75
N SER A 27 11.91 2.24 19.21
CA SER A 27 13.24 1.81 19.67
C SER A 27 14.26 1.99 18.55
N PRO A 28 15.48 2.44 18.89
CA PRO A 28 16.47 2.83 17.90
C PRO A 28 17.08 1.57 17.32
N ILE A 29 17.33 1.54 16.00
CA ILE A 29 18.61 1.18 15.37
C ILE A 29 18.39 1.05 13.84
N ILE A 30 19.09 1.95 13.12
CA ILE A 30 19.35 2.03 11.66
C ILE A 30 18.25 2.68 10.80
N GLY A 31 18.53 3.91 10.35
CA GLY A 31 17.75 4.66 9.36
C GLY A 31 17.26 5.99 9.91
N GLN A 32 18.05 7.05 9.75
CA GLN A 32 17.60 8.41 10.04
C GLN A 32 16.34 8.67 9.21
N GLY A 33 15.17 8.71 9.86
CA GLY A 33 13.93 9.07 9.17
C GLY A 33 14.12 10.37 8.38
N ILE A 34 13.40 10.54 7.28
CA ILE A 34 13.43 11.77 6.52
C ILE A 34 12.42 12.76 7.12
N PRO A 35 12.69 14.09 7.09
CA PRO A 35 11.69 15.07 7.46
C PRO A 35 10.46 14.93 6.57
N GLY A 36 9.31 14.58 7.17
CA GLY A 36 8.03 14.44 6.49
C GLY A 36 6.91 15.15 7.25
N SER A 37 5.69 15.05 6.75
CA SER A 37 4.51 15.64 7.41
C SER A 37 3.40 14.61 7.56
N ARG A 38 2.81 14.52 8.75
CA ARG A 38 1.53 13.85 8.96
C ARG A 38 0.41 14.86 8.74
N VAL A 39 -0.61 14.48 7.99
CA VAL A 39 -1.77 15.32 7.68
C VAL A 39 -3.01 14.66 8.25
N LEU A 40 -3.76 15.37 9.07
CA LEU A 40 -5.07 14.94 9.55
C LEU A 40 -6.11 15.35 8.50
N LEU A 41 -6.79 14.36 7.91
CA LEU A 41 -7.89 14.57 6.97
C LEU A 41 -9.20 14.09 7.61
N LYS A 42 -10.25 14.88 7.48
CA LYS A 42 -11.62 14.46 7.80
C LYS A 42 -12.39 14.25 6.50
N LYS A 43 -13.11 13.15 6.41
CA LYS A 43 -14.02 12.90 5.28
C LYS A 43 -15.20 13.87 5.34
N GLU A 44 -15.48 14.55 4.24
CA GLU A 44 -16.63 15.44 4.07
C GLU A 44 -17.48 14.96 2.88
N GLY A 45 -18.65 14.38 3.17
CA GLY A 45 -19.50 13.79 2.13
C GLY A 45 -18.91 12.52 1.51
N ILE A 46 -19.29 12.24 0.25
CA ILE A 46 -19.00 10.95 -0.39
C ILE A 46 -17.56 10.88 -0.92
N ASN A 47 -17.05 11.97 -1.52
CA ASN A 47 -15.79 11.99 -2.27
C ASN A 47 -14.87 13.18 -1.92
N HIS A 48 -15.06 13.85 -0.78
CA HIS A 48 -14.19 14.95 -0.37
C HIS A 48 -13.53 14.68 0.97
N TYR A 49 -12.31 15.21 1.11
CA TYR A 49 -11.55 15.19 2.34
C TYR A 49 -11.10 16.61 2.64
N GLN A 50 -11.41 17.09 3.84
CA GLN A 50 -10.95 18.36 4.34
C GLN A 50 -9.71 18.14 5.21
N LYS A 51 -8.66 18.91 4.98
CA LYS A 51 -7.48 18.91 5.86
C LYS A 51 -7.80 19.64 7.17
N PHE A 52 -7.69 18.94 8.28
CA PHE A 52 -7.91 19.47 9.64
C PHE A 52 -6.61 19.88 10.33
N GLY A 53 -5.48 19.29 9.97
CA GLY A 53 -4.20 19.62 10.58
C GLY A 53 -3.01 19.04 9.85
N SER A 54 -1.82 19.52 10.17
CA SER A 54 -0.57 18.85 9.80
C SER A 54 0.51 19.07 10.83
N SER A 55 1.35 18.07 11.04
CA SER A 55 2.52 18.13 11.90
C SER A 55 3.74 17.62 11.16
N THR A 56 4.87 18.29 11.30
CA THR A 56 6.16 17.83 10.77
C THR A 56 6.73 16.78 11.71
N THR A 57 7.13 15.64 11.17
CA THR A 57 7.73 14.55 11.95
C THR A 57 8.79 13.83 11.14
N MET A 58 9.67 13.12 11.82
CA MET A 58 10.56 12.16 11.17
C MET A 58 9.71 10.99 10.73
N VAL A 59 9.61 10.78 9.43
CA VAL A 59 8.98 9.59 8.87
C VAL A 59 10.08 8.65 8.46
N ASN A 60 9.86 7.35 8.66
CA ASN A 60 10.70 6.35 8.02
C ASN A 60 10.68 6.62 6.50
N ASP A 61 11.76 6.32 5.79
CA ASP A 61 11.76 6.26 4.32
C ASP A 61 10.91 5.06 3.88
N ILE A 62 9.62 5.11 4.20
CA ILE A 62 8.63 4.11 3.81
C ILE A 62 8.32 4.44 2.37
N ARG A 63 8.94 3.66 1.49
CA ARG A 63 8.47 3.56 0.12
C ARG A 63 7.09 2.92 0.22
N LEU A 64 6.04 3.63 -0.20
CA LEU A 64 4.70 3.03 -0.27
C LEU A 64 4.82 1.66 -0.95
N PRO A 65 4.27 0.59 -0.35
CA PRO A 65 4.34 -0.73 -0.94
C PRO A 65 3.77 -0.66 -2.35
N LYS A 66 4.51 -1.22 -3.30
CA LYS A 66 4.10 -1.23 -4.71
C LYS A 66 2.80 -2.01 -4.81
N SER A 67 1.75 -1.33 -5.25
CA SER A 67 0.40 -1.86 -5.10
C SER A 67 -0.48 -1.49 -6.28
N THR A 68 -1.50 -2.32 -6.49
CA THR A 68 -2.53 -2.08 -7.49
C THR A 68 -3.85 -2.69 -7.03
N ILE A 69 -4.96 -2.09 -7.47
CA ILE A 69 -6.28 -2.71 -7.33
C ILE A 69 -6.51 -3.62 -8.53
N ILE A 70 -6.90 -4.86 -8.28
CA ILE A 70 -7.26 -5.85 -9.28
C ILE A 70 -8.78 -5.97 -9.25
N ASP A 71 -9.42 -5.64 -10.37
CA ASP A 71 -10.83 -5.97 -10.56
C ASP A 71 -10.89 -7.40 -11.11
N ILE A 72 -11.53 -8.31 -10.38
CA ILE A 72 -11.66 -9.73 -10.78
C ILE A 72 -13.08 -10.06 -11.27
N GLY A 73 -13.92 -9.05 -11.51
CA GLY A 73 -15.32 -9.22 -11.89
C GLY A 73 -16.24 -9.57 -10.71
N ASN A 74 -17.55 -9.69 -10.98
CA ASN A 74 -18.59 -9.95 -9.97
C ASN A 74 -18.57 -8.99 -8.77
N GLN A 75 -18.20 -7.72 -9.01
CA GLN A 75 -18.03 -6.68 -7.98
C GLN A 75 -16.96 -6.97 -6.93
N LYS A 76 -16.17 -8.04 -7.10
CA LYS A 76 -15.05 -8.36 -6.23
C LYS A 76 -13.78 -7.67 -6.70
N ARG A 77 -13.03 -7.14 -5.75
CA ARG A 77 -11.74 -6.49 -6.00
C ARG A 77 -10.71 -7.04 -5.04
N LEU A 78 -9.49 -7.17 -5.51
CA LEU A 78 -8.34 -7.48 -4.68
C LEU A 78 -7.43 -6.25 -4.61
N PHE A 79 -6.74 -6.11 -3.50
CA PHE A 79 -5.64 -5.19 -3.35
C PHE A 79 -4.35 -6.00 -3.35
N ALA A 80 -3.51 -5.79 -4.36
CA ALA A 80 -2.18 -6.38 -4.40
C ALA A 80 -1.17 -5.42 -3.79
N SER A 81 -0.33 -5.89 -2.88
CA SER A 81 0.71 -5.10 -2.21
C SER A 81 2.02 -5.88 -2.18
N ALA A 82 3.13 -5.22 -2.52
CA ALA A 82 4.45 -5.79 -2.37
C ALA A 82 4.93 -5.63 -0.93
N GLU A 83 5.31 -6.73 -0.31
CA GLU A 83 5.90 -6.78 1.03
C GLU A 83 7.43 -6.74 0.91
N GLU A 84 8.05 -5.73 1.51
CA GLU A 84 9.48 -5.45 1.33
C GLU A 84 10.37 -6.43 2.12
N VAL A 85 9.87 -6.98 3.23
CA VAL A 85 10.64 -7.90 4.08
C VAL A 85 10.76 -9.29 3.43
N SER A 86 9.65 -9.82 2.92
CA SER A 86 9.63 -11.15 2.30
C SER A 86 9.87 -11.13 0.78
N ASN A 87 9.86 -9.95 0.15
CA ASN A 87 9.88 -9.81 -1.32
C ASN A 87 8.73 -10.57 -2.00
N GLU A 88 7.59 -10.64 -1.34
CA GLU A 88 6.37 -11.27 -1.84
C GLU A 88 5.36 -10.23 -2.30
N LEU A 89 4.44 -10.66 -3.16
CA LEU A 89 3.25 -9.89 -3.48
C LEU A 89 2.06 -10.54 -2.79
N ILE A 90 1.42 -9.81 -1.88
CA ILE A 90 0.26 -10.27 -1.13
C ILE A 90 -1.00 -9.77 -1.82
N LEU A 91 -1.97 -10.66 -2.04
CA LEU A 91 -3.30 -10.33 -2.51
C LEU A 91 -4.26 -10.30 -1.33
N HIS A 92 -4.89 -9.16 -1.10
CA HIS A 92 -5.90 -8.97 -0.06
C HIS A 92 -7.29 -8.83 -0.69
N GLU A 93 -8.31 -9.46 -0.10
CA GLU A 93 -9.70 -9.25 -0.52
C GLU A 93 -10.17 -7.86 -0.07
N LEU A 94 -10.85 -7.12 -0.95
CA LEU A 94 -11.52 -5.88 -0.56
C LEU A 94 -13.00 -6.13 -0.28
N PRO A 95 -13.60 -5.47 0.74
CA PRO A 95 -13.00 -4.41 1.55
C PRO A 95 -12.37 -4.89 2.87
N SER A 96 -12.36 -6.20 3.14
CA SER A 96 -11.92 -6.76 4.44
C SER A 96 -10.41 -6.70 4.67
N PHE A 97 -9.62 -6.52 3.62
CA PHE A 97 -8.16 -6.63 3.60
C PHE A 97 -7.64 -7.97 4.16
N SER A 98 -8.44 -9.03 4.04
CA SER A 98 -8.01 -10.37 4.43
C SER A 98 -7.06 -10.96 3.38
N ASP A 99 -5.96 -11.55 3.82
CA ASP A 99 -4.97 -12.17 2.94
C ASP A 99 -5.59 -13.38 2.23
N VAL A 100 -5.53 -13.36 0.90
CA VAL A 100 -6.07 -14.42 0.03
C VAL A 100 -4.95 -15.28 -0.52
N GLN A 101 -3.85 -14.66 -0.92
CA GLN A 101 -2.76 -15.35 -1.61
C GLN A 101 -1.45 -14.58 -1.49
N TYR A 102 -0.35 -15.34 -1.42
CA TYR A 102 1.03 -14.83 -1.50
C TYR A 102 1.63 -15.29 -2.82
N LEU A 103 2.21 -14.37 -3.57
CA LEU A 103 2.88 -14.64 -4.83
C LEU A 103 4.38 -14.36 -4.65
N GLU A 104 5.17 -15.43 -4.69
CA GLU A 104 6.61 -15.33 -4.55
C GLU A 104 7.23 -14.62 -5.76
N SER A 105 8.21 -13.76 -5.48
CA SER A 105 9.13 -13.26 -6.51
C SER A 105 9.99 -14.41 -7.03
N ARG A 106 10.18 -14.50 -8.34
CA ARG A 106 11.16 -15.44 -8.93
C ARG A 106 12.59 -15.09 -8.54
N ASN A 107 12.80 -13.84 -8.11
CA ASN A 107 14.08 -13.37 -7.64
C ASN A 107 13.92 -12.77 -6.24
N HIS A 108 14.13 -13.60 -5.22
CA HIS A 108 14.07 -13.21 -3.82
C HIS A 108 15.12 -12.16 -3.41
N GLN A 109 16.11 -11.85 -4.28
CA GLN A 109 17.14 -10.86 -3.99
C GLN A 109 16.69 -9.43 -4.30
N HIS A 110 15.62 -9.24 -5.08
CA HIS A 110 15.19 -7.93 -5.53
C HIS A 110 13.72 -7.66 -5.22
N PRO A 111 13.41 -6.57 -4.49
CA PRO A 111 12.03 -6.19 -4.22
C PRO A 111 11.33 -5.74 -5.50
N PHE A 112 10.00 -5.88 -5.52
CA PHE A 112 9.18 -5.32 -6.60
C PHE A 112 9.34 -3.79 -6.68
N ARG A 113 9.64 -3.30 -7.89
CA ARG A 113 9.79 -1.89 -8.23
C ARG A 113 8.49 -1.27 -8.71
N ASP A 114 7.65 -2.07 -9.36
CA ASP A 114 6.34 -1.66 -9.85
C ASP A 114 5.39 -2.86 -9.95
N VAL A 115 4.11 -2.61 -9.71
CA VAL A 115 3.04 -3.61 -9.81
C VAL A 115 1.87 -2.96 -10.52
N LYS A 116 1.44 -3.56 -11.63
CA LYS A 116 0.33 -3.04 -12.45
C LYS A 116 -0.60 -4.16 -12.82
N HIS A 117 -1.89 -3.84 -12.83
CA HIS A 117 -2.93 -4.71 -13.35
C HIS A 117 -3.51 -4.11 -14.62
N THR A 118 -3.67 -4.92 -15.66
CA THR A 118 -4.31 -4.55 -16.92
C THR A 118 -5.17 -5.70 -17.42
N TYR A 119 -6.12 -5.38 -18.29
CA TYR A 119 -6.88 -6.38 -19.03
C TYR A 119 -6.32 -6.50 -20.45
N VAL A 120 -5.98 -7.72 -20.86
CA VAL A 120 -5.57 -8.05 -22.24
C VAL A 120 -6.42 -9.21 -22.72
N ASN A 121 -7.11 -9.04 -23.85
CA ASN A 121 -7.98 -10.07 -24.44
C ASN A 121 -9.00 -10.66 -23.44
N SER A 122 -9.63 -9.81 -22.62
CA SER A 122 -10.57 -10.19 -21.55
C SER A 122 -9.97 -10.99 -20.39
N GLN A 123 -8.64 -11.12 -20.33
CA GLN A 123 -7.93 -11.78 -19.23
C GLN A 123 -7.23 -10.73 -18.36
N GLY A 124 -7.41 -10.84 -17.05
CA GLY A 124 -6.67 -10.03 -16.08
C GLY A 124 -5.19 -10.44 -16.08
N LEU A 125 -4.31 -9.46 -16.28
CA LEU A 125 -2.87 -9.63 -16.28
C LEU A 125 -2.27 -8.74 -15.21
N LEU A 126 -1.63 -9.37 -14.23
CA LEU A 126 -0.88 -8.72 -13.18
C LEU A 126 0.61 -8.79 -13.52
N SER A 127 1.22 -7.63 -13.73
CA SER A 127 2.63 -7.48 -14.04
C SER A 127 3.39 -6.95 -12.84
N CYS A 128 4.46 -7.64 -12.46
CA CYS A 128 5.33 -7.28 -11.35
C CYS A 128 6.75 -7.08 -11.88
N LEU A 129 7.24 -5.86 -11.82
CA LEU A 129 8.59 -5.52 -12.23
C LEU A 129 9.53 -5.61 -11.04
N SER A 130 10.56 -6.44 -11.13
CA SER A 130 11.77 -6.38 -10.32
C SER A 130 12.96 -6.01 -11.22
N GLU A 131 14.11 -5.69 -10.63
CA GLU A 131 15.29 -5.07 -11.28
C GLU A 131 15.41 -5.25 -12.81
N ASP A 132 15.65 -6.47 -13.26
CA ASP A 132 15.79 -6.85 -14.67
C ASP A 132 14.69 -7.81 -15.15
N THR A 133 13.73 -8.14 -14.27
CA THR A 133 12.77 -9.22 -14.49
C THR A 133 11.34 -8.68 -14.43
N LEU A 134 10.55 -8.97 -15.46
CA LEU A 134 9.10 -8.73 -15.47
C LEU A 134 8.37 -10.06 -15.28
N GLN A 135 7.73 -10.24 -14.13
CA GLN A 135 6.88 -11.40 -13.86
C GLN A 135 5.43 -11.09 -14.24
N LEU A 136 4.80 -12.04 -14.92
CA LEU A 136 3.42 -11.94 -15.36
C LEU A 136 2.59 -13.05 -14.71
N TYR A 137 1.49 -12.66 -14.09
CA TYR A 137 0.50 -13.57 -13.52
C TYR A 137 -0.83 -13.34 -14.23
N THR A 138 -1.50 -14.43 -14.57
CA THR A 138 -2.81 -14.41 -15.22
C THR A 138 -3.85 -15.01 -14.29
N SER A 139 -5.06 -14.46 -14.29
CA SER A 139 -6.21 -15.14 -13.67
C SER A 139 -6.57 -16.39 -14.47
N SER A 140 -6.59 -17.56 -13.84
CA SER A 140 -7.22 -18.77 -14.39
C SER A 140 -8.73 -18.70 -14.14
N HIS A 141 -9.52 -18.96 -15.19
CA HIS A 141 -10.98 -19.09 -15.12
C HIS A 141 -11.42 -20.33 -14.34
#